data_AF-A0A177SD66-F1
#
_entry.id   AF-A0A177SD66-F1
#
_cell.length_a   1.000
_cell.length_b   1.000
_cell.length_c   1.000
_cell.angle_alpha   90.00
_cell.angle_beta   90.00
_cell.angle_gamma   90.00
#
_symmetry.space_group_name_H-M   'P 1'
#
loop_
_entity.id
_entity.type
_entity.pdbx_description
1 polymer ?
#
loop_
_entity_poly.entity_id
_entity_poly.type
_entity_poly.pdbx_seq_one_letter_code
_entity_poly.pdbx_strand_id
1 'polypeptide(L)'
;MTENLSRLSALERLPDLLWPGGDADDQQVYALLDGARDPAILPWLERSGLACDCLYSGELIPRLKAAAPWLVRLPARAPASLALLDLGWGNAWGILLVAPADLSMDRLRRHCKKFLRVRTEDRRVLNFRFYDPRVLSVFLPTCDALQYRALLGPMRRLVVELDEGTSWRVFEQGGESSDAADQ
;
A
#
# COMPACT_ATOMS: atom_id res chain seq x y z
N MET A 1 0.15 -9.65 -25.60
CA MET A 1 1.45 -10.30 -25.33
C MET A 1 2.42 -9.30 -24.72
N THR A 2 2.50 -8.07 -25.25
CA THR A 2 3.34 -6.98 -24.72
C THR A 2 3.03 -6.61 -23.27
N GLU A 3 1.75 -6.42 -22.91
CA GLU A 3 1.35 -6.00 -21.54
C GLU A 3 1.74 -7.00 -20.45
N ASN A 4 1.66 -8.30 -20.73
CA ASN A 4 2.05 -9.33 -19.77
C ASN A 4 3.58 -9.32 -19.55
N LEU A 5 4.36 -9.15 -20.62
CA LEU A 5 5.81 -9.02 -20.52
C LEU A 5 6.21 -7.74 -19.76
N SER A 6 5.53 -6.62 -20.00
CA SER A 6 5.74 -5.38 -19.25
C SER A 6 5.43 -5.54 -17.76
N ARG A 7 4.33 -6.21 -17.40
CA ARG A 7 4.00 -6.48 -16.00
C ARG A 7 5.03 -7.40 -15.32
N LEU A 8 5.50 -8.43 -16.01
CA LEU A 8 6.58 -9.29 -15.49
C LEU A 8 7.86 -8.48 -15.25
N SER A 9 8.24 -7.63 -16.20
CA SER A 9 9.40 -6.74 -16.03
C SER A 9 9.24 -5.74 -14.87
N ALA A 10 8.01 -5.34 -14.55
CA ALA A 10 7.73 -4.50 -13.40
C ALA A 10 7.87 -5.28 -12.09
N LEU A 11 7.28 -6.48 -12.02
CA LEU A 11 7.41 -7.38 -10.87
C LEU A 11 8.86 -7.75 -10.56
N GLU A 12 9.70 -7.94 -11.58
CA GLU A 12 11.13 -8.22 -11.41
C GLU A 12 11.90 -7.05 -10.77
N ARG A 13 11.47 -5.80 -11.02
CA ARG A 13 12.11 -4.57 -10.51
C ARG A 13 11.59 -4.11 -9.15
N LEU A 14 10.36 -4.48 -8.78
CA LEU A 14 9.74 -4.06 -7.52
C LEU A 14 10.55 -4.46 -6.27
N PRO A 15 11.09 -5.68 -6.14
CA PRO A 15 11.88 -6.05 -4.96
C PRO A 15 13.07 -5.12 -4.73
N ASP A 16 13.76 -4.69 -5.79
CA ASP A 16 14.91 -3.78 -5.67
C ASP A 16 14.48 -2.35 -5.29
N LEU A 17 13.29 -1.92 -5.71
CA LEU A 17 12.70 -0.64 -5.28
C LEU A 17 12.35 -0.65 -3.77
N LEU A 18 11.76 -1.75 -3.31
CA LEU A 18 11.25 -1.90 -1.93
C LEU A 18 12.35 -2.22 -0.92
N TRP A 19 13.28 -3.10 -1.31
CA TRP A 19 14.34 -3.67 -0.48
C TRP A 19 15.69 -3.56 -1.19
N PRO A 20 16.22 -2.35 -1.41
CA PRO A 20 17.53 -2.19 -2.05
C PRO A 20 18.60 -2.90 -1.21
N GLY A 21 19.10 -4.04 -1.71
CA GLY A 21 20.06 -4.88 -0.99
C GLY A 21 19.47 -5.80 0.09
N GLY A 22 18.15 -5.88 0.25
CA GLY A 22 17.47 -6.72 1.25
C GLY A 22 16.75 -5.91 2.34
N ASP A 23 16.51 -6.56 3.50
CA ASP A 23 15.99 -5.84 4.67
C ASP A 23 17.08 -4.87 5.14
N ALA A 24 16.78 -3.57 5.08
CA ALA A 24 17.70 -2.56 5.57
C ALA A 24 17.43 -2.28 7.04
N ASP A 25 18.50 -1.98 7.80
CA ASP A 25 18.40 -1.74 9.24
C ASP A 25 17.59 -0.50 9.61
N ASP A 26 17.34 0.39 8.65
CA ASP A 26 16.73 1.70 8.86
C ASP A 26 15.30 1.83 8.31
N GLN A 27 14.77 0.83 7.59
CA GLN A 27 13.41 0.86 7.05
C GLN A 27 12.70 -0.50 7.09
N GLN A 28 11.38 -0.45 6.97
CA GLN A 28 10.50 -1.59 6.88
C GLN A 28 9.46 -1.37 5.78
N VAL A 29 9.11 -2.46 5.10
CA VAL A 29 8.14 -2.45 4.00
C VAL A 29 6.81 -3.05 4.47
N TYR A 30 5.72 -2.44 4.04
CA TYR A 30 4.37 -2.89 4.31
C TYR A 30 3.52 -2.85 3.06
N ALA A 31 2.47 -3.67 3.02
CA ALA A 31 1.33 -3.47 2.14
C ALA A 31 0.14 -2.97 2.95
N LEU A 32 -0.65 -2.08 2.34
CA LEU A 32 -1.98 -1.72 2.83
C LEU A 32 -3.01 -2.26 1.86
N LEU A 33 -3.60 -3.40 2.21
CA LEU A 33 -4.49 -4.18 1.35
C LEU A 33 -5.95 -3.77 1.51
N ASP A 34 -6.69 -3.75 0.41
CA ASP A 34 -8.12 -3.49 0.34
C ASP A 34 -8.92 -4.79 0.33
N GLY A 35 -9.35 -5.30 1.49
CA GLY A 35 -10.16 -6.52 1.56
C GLY A 35 -11.48 -6.46 0.79
N ALA A 36 -12.00 -5.26 0.48
CA ALA A 36 -13.19 -5.11 -0.34
C ALA A 36 -12.90 -5.26 -1.84
N ARG A 37 -11.63 -5.19 -2.26
CA ARG A 37 -11.21 -5.31 -3.66
C ARG A 37 -11.38 -6.72 -4.19
N ASP A 38 -10.90 -7.70 -3.44
CA ASP A 38 -10.80 -9.08 -3.88
C ASP A 38 -11.05 -10.04 -2.70
N PRO A 39 -12.04 -10.96 -2.81
CA PRO A 39 -12.34 -11.90 -1.73
C PRO A 39 -11.20 -12.88 -1.40
N ALA A 40 -10.18 -13.00 -2.26
CA ALA A 40 -9.00 -13.83 -2.01
C ALA A 40 -8.03 -13.23 -0.99
N ILE A 41 -8.09 -11.91 -0.73
CA ILE A 41 -7.13 -11.19 0.12
C ILE A 41 -7.12 -11.72 1.55
N LEU A 42 -8.27 -11.74 2.24
CA LEU A 42 -8.32 -12.18 3.63
C LEU A 42 -7.91 -13.66 3.78
N PRO A 43 -8.43 -14.62 2.98
CA PRO A 43 -8.00 -16.00 3.05
C PRO A 43 -6.49 -16.18 2.79
N TRP A 44 -5.93 -15.43 1.83
CA TRP A 44 -4.48 -15.46 1.58
C TRP A 44 -3.71 -14.94 2.79
N LEU A 45 -4.14 -13.81 3.35
CA LEU A 45 -3.49 -13.17 4.50
C LEU A 45 -3.47 -14.09 5.72
N GLU A 46 -4.59 -14.73 6.03
CA GLU A 46 -4.71 -15.68 7.15
C GLU A 46 -3.78 -16.90 7.00
N ARG A 47 -3.40 -17.28 5.76
CA ARG A 47 -2.44 -18.36 5.49
C ARG A 47 -0.99 -17.90 5.36
N SER A 48 -0.76 -16.61 5.14
CA SER A 48 0.57 -16.07 4.82
C SER A 48 1.59 -16.20 5.97
N GLY A 49 1.11 -16.23 7.22
CA GLY A 49 1.96 -16.16 8.41
C GLY A 49 2.64 -14.80 8.62
N LEU A 50 2.33 -13.80 7.79
CA LEU A 50 2.88 -12.45 7.92
C LEU A 50 2.23 -11.71 9.08
N ALA A 51 3.02 -10.85 9.74
CA ALA A 51 2.48 -9.92 10.71
C ALA A 51 1.49 -8.97 10.02
N CYS A 52 0.24 -8.97 10.48
CA CYS A 52 -0.84 -8.18 9.90
C CYS A 52 -1.74 -7.59 10.98
N ASP A 53 -2.36 -6.45 10.68
CA ASP A 53 -3.31 -5.81 11.58
C ASP A 53 -4.42 -5.09 10.78
N CYS A 54 -5.66 -5.22 11.25
CA CYS A 54 -6.84 -4.63 10.63
C CYS A 54 -6.95 -3.16 11.01
N LEU A 55 -7.15 -2.26 10.05
CA LEU A 55 -7.27 -0.83 10.34
C LEU A 55 -8.59 -0.47 11.04
N TYR A 56 -9.64 -1.28 10.88
CA TYR A 56 -10.84 -1.15 11.69
C TYR A 56 -10.55 -1.55 13.16
N SER A 57 -11.49 -1.28 14.06
CA SER A 57 -11.29 -1.55 15.49
C SER A 57 -12.53 -2.12 16.11
N GLY A 58 -12.33 -2.84 17.22
CA GLY A 58 -13.39 -3.59 17.88
C GLY A 58 -13.67 -4.90 17.18
N GLU A 59 -14.69 -5.58 17.68
CA GLU A 59 -15.18 -6.83 17.11
C GLU A 59 -15.92 -6.53 15.80
N LEU A 60 -15.51 -7.19 14.72
CA LEU A 60 -16.09 -7.03 13.39
C LEU A 60 -16.88 -8.28 13.02
N ILE A 61 -18.07 -8.07 12.49
CA ILE A 61 -18.79 -9.18 11.84
C ILE A 61 -17.96 -9.73 10.67
N PRO A 62 -18.06 -11.04 10.35
CA PRO A 62 -17.20 -11.69 9.36
C PRO A 62 -17.15 -10.99 7.99
N ARG A 63 -18.31 -10.51 7.50
CA ARG A 63 -18.38 -9.78 6.22
C ARG A 63 -17.59 -8.48 6.25
N LEU A 64 -17.64 -7.75 7.38
CA LEU A 64 -16.91 -6.50 7.53
C LEU A 64 -15.41 -6.74 7.71
N LYS A 65 -15.02 -7.81 8.42
CA LYS A 65 -13.62 -8.24 8.53
C LYS A 65 -13.03 -8.60 7.16
N ALA A 66 -13.79 -9.34 6.34
CA ALA A 66 -13.39 -9.72 4.99
C ALA A 66 -13.15 -8.50 4.09
N ALA A 67 -14.02 -7.48 4.18
CA ALA A 67 -13.91 -6.25 3.41
C ALA A 67 -13.01 -5.17 4.06
N ALA A 68 -12.33 -5.47 5.17
CA ALA A 68 -11.56 -4.47 5.92
C ALA A 68 -10.22 -4.15 5.22
N PRO A 69 -9.67 -2.96 5.44
CA PRO A 69 -8.29 -2.67 5.08
C PRO A 69 -7.30 -3.31 6.06
N TRP A 70 -6.24 -3.91 5.54
CA TRP A 70 -5.23 -4.66 6.30
C TRP A 70 -3.83 -4.10 6.08
N LEU A 71 -3.15 -3.73 7.16
CA LEU A 71 -1.71 -3.43 7.14
C LEU A 71 -0.94 -4.74 7.31
N VAL A 72 0.00 -5.03 6.43
CA VAL A 72 0.78 -6.28 6.42
C VAL A 72 2.25 -5.94 6.32
N ARG A 73 3.08 -6.46 7.22
CA ARG A 73 4.54 -6.30 7.13
C ARG A 73 5.10 -7.27 6.09
N LEU A 74 5.96 -6.77 5.21
CA LEU A 74 6.60 -7.55 4.15
C LEU A 74 8.12 -7.60 4.39
N PRO A 75 8.65 -8.66 5.04
CA PRO A 75 10.09 -8.86 5.12
C PRO A 75 10.70 -9.09 3.73
N ALA A 76 11.93 -8.63 3.53
CA ALA A 76 12.63 -8.78 2.26
C ALA A 76 12.78 -10.25 1.88
N ARG A 77 12.47 -10.57 0.61
CA ARG A 77 12.64 -11.91 0.01
C ARG A 77 11.92 -13.06 0.75
N ALA A 78 11.07 -12.78 1.73
CA ALA A 78 10.21 -13.82 2.31
C ALA A 78 9.28 -14.37 1.22
N PRO A 79 9.09 -15.69 1.10
CA PRO A 79 8.23 -16.27 0.06
C PRO A 79 6.81 -15.69 0.04
N ALA A 80 6.24 -15.40 1.22
CA ALA A 80 4.93 -14.77 1.33
C ALA A 80 4.92 -13.31 0.85
N SER A 81 6.01 -12.56 1.03
CA SER A 81 6.13 -11.19 0.51
C SER A 81 6.12 -11.18 -1.02
N LEU A 82 6.92 -12.06 -1.64
CA LEU A 82 6.99 -12.17 -3.11
C LEU A 82 5.67 -12.67 -3.69
N ALA A 83 5.06 -13.69 -3.07
CA ALA A 83 3.75 -14.19 -3.48
C ALA A 83 2.65 -13.13 -3.40
N LEU A 84 2.71 -12.20 -2.42
CA LEU A 84 1.78 -11.07 -2.36
C LEU A 84 1.94 -10.16 -3.57
N LEU A 85 3.17 -9.84 -3.96
CA LEU A 85 3.43 -9.01 -5.14
C LEU A 85 2.90 -9.69 -6.40
N ASP A 86 3.21 -10.97 -6.61
CA ASP A 86 2.76 -11.73 -7.79
C ASP A 86 1.22 -11.79 -7.91
N LEU A 87 0.53 -11.98 -6.78
CA LEU A 87 -0.94 -12.08 -6.75
C LEU A 87 -1.62 -10.72 -6.83
N GLY A 88 -1.10 -9.72 -6.11
CA GLY A 88 -1.80 -8.46 -5.88
C GLY A 88 -1.43 -7.35 -6.85
N TRP A 89 -0.18 -7.31 -7.32
CA TRP A 89 0.31 -6.23 -8.18
C TRP A 89 -0.30 -6.31 -9.58
N GLY A 90 -0.91 -5.23 -10.04
CA GLY A 90 -1.74 -5.13 -11.25
C GLY A 90 -3.23 -5.44 -11.03
N ASN A 91 -3.61 -5.93 -9.85
CA ASN A 91 -5.01 -6.27 -9.52
C ASN A 91 -5.66 -5.23 -8.58
N ALA A 92 -4.97 -4.14 -8.28
CA ALA A 92 -5.37 -3.09 -7.34
C ALA A 92 -5.67 -3.59 -5.93
N TRP A 93 -4.96 -4.63 -5.48
CA TRP A 93 -5.10 -5.18 -4.13
C TRP A 93 -4.75 -4.19 -3.03
N GLY A 94 -3.95 -3.17 -3.32
CA GLY A 94 -3.60 -2.16 -2.33
C GLY A 94 -2.45 -1.26 -2.80
N ILE A 95 -1.79 -0.65 -1.81
CA ILE A 95 -0.58 0.15 -2.00
C ILE A 95 0.57 -0.41 -1.16
N LEU A 96 1.80 -0.08 -1.53
CA LEU A 96 2.99 -0.43 -0.77
C LEU A 96 3.52 0.79 -0.02
N LEU A 97 4.05 0.57 1.18
CA LEU A 97 4.53 1.60 2.08
C LEU A 97 5.96 1.27 2.50
N VAL A 98 6.81 2.29 2.58
CA VAL A 98 8.12 2.21 3.22
C VAL A 98 8.11 3.14 4.42
N ALA A 99 8.46 2.61 5.59
CA ALA A 99 8.49 3.34 6.85
C ALA A 99 9.84 3.17 7.56
N PRO A 100 10.23 4.10 8.46
CA PRO A 100 11.42 3.94 9.29
C PRO A 100 11.36 2.66 10.14
N ALA A 101 12.51 2.01 10.37
CA ALA A 101 12.56 0.74 11.11
C ALA A 101 12.16 0.85 12.59
N ASP A 102 12.33 2.03 13.20
CA ASP A 102 11.91 2.33 14.58
C ASP A 102 10.41 2.64 14.71
N LEU A 103 9.70 2.81 13.59
CA LEU A 103 8.25 3.01 13.59
C LEU A 103 7.54 1.68 13.85
N SER A 104 6.88 1.57 15.00
CA SER A 104 6.07 0.39 15.28
C SER A 104 4.88 0.25 14.31
N MET A 105 4.55 -1.00 13.96
CA MET A 105 3.42 -1.32 13.09
C MET A 105 2.09 -0.77 13.63
N ASP A 106 1.90 -0.75 14.95
CA ASP A 106 0.72 -0.16 15.60
C ASP A 106 0.66 1.38 15.43
N ARG A 107 1.80 2.09 15.48
CA ARG A 107 1.84 3.53 15.15
C ARG A 107 1.50 3.77 13.69
N LEU A 108 2.06 2.97 12.78
CA LEU A 108 1.76 3.06 11.35
C LEU A 108 0.27 2.78 11.07
N ARG A 109 -0.29 1.73 11.67
CA ARG A 109 -1.72 1.42 11.57
C ARG A 109 -2.58 2.59 12.05
N ARG A 110 -2.29 3.17 13.23
CA ARG A 110 -3.04 4.32 13.74
C ARG A 110 -2.95 5.52 12.81
N HIS A 111 -1.81 5.74 12.17
CA HIS A 111 -1.65 6.77 11.16
C HIS A 111 -2.59 6.53 9.98
N CYS A 112 -2.48 5.38 9.32
CA CYS A 112 -3.31 5.01 8.18
C CYS A 112 -4.82 5.05 8.52
N LYS A 113 -5.20 4.61 9.71
CA LYS A 113 -6.59 4.61 10.18
C LYS A 113 -7.24 6.01 10.17
N LYS A 114 -6.48 7.08 10.42
CA LYS A 114 -7.00 8.46 10.44
C LYS A 114 -7.57 8.87 9.08
N PHE A 115 -7.05 8.31 8.00
CA PHE A 115 -7.42 8.65 6.63
C PHE A 115 -8.54 7.77 6.07
N LEU A 116 -9.08 6.82 6.83
CA LEU A 116 -10.22 6.01 6.36
C LEU A 116 -11.50 6.81 6.17
N ARG A 117 -11.58 8.01 6.74
CA ARG A 117 -12.76 8.87 6.70
C ARG A 117 -12.35 10.29 6.38
N VAL A 118 -13.03 10.91 5.42
CA VAL A 118 -12.88 12.32 5.09
C VAL A 118 -14.21 13.03 5.33
N ARG A 119 -14.13 14.32 5.69
CA ARG A 119 -15.31 15.17 5.83
C ARG A 119 -15.40 16.09 4.62
N THR A 120 -16.52 16.04 3.93
CA THR A 120 -16.83 16.91 2.79
C THR A 120 -17.30 18.29 3.27
N GLU A 121 -17.41 19.24 2.34
CA GLU A 121 -17.83 20.63 2.61
C GLU A 121 -19.23 20.69 3.25
N ASP A 122 -20.13 19.80 2.82
CA ASP A 122 -21.48 19.62 3.38
C ASP A 122 -21.51 18.85 4.71
N ARG A 123 -20.35 18.66 5.35
CA ARG A 123 -20.15 17.95 6.63
C ARG A 123 -20.51 16.46 6.61
N ARG A 124 -20.70 15.85 5.44
CA ARG A 124 -20.87 14.39 5.35
C ARG A 124 -19.54 13.71 5.59
N VAL A 125 -19.59 12.53 6.20
CA VAL A 125 -18.39 11.72 6.42
C VAL A 125 -18.41 10.57 5.41
N LEU A 126 -17.44 10.58 4.50
CA LEU A 126 -17.27 9.56 3.48
C LEU A 126 -16.13 8.62 3.86
N ASN A 127 -16.25 7.35 3.46
CA ASN A 127 -15.14 6.42 3.53
C ASN A 127 -14.14 6.76 2.43
N PHE A 128 -12.90 7.03 2.82
CA PHE A 128 -11.82 7.35 1.89
C PHE A 128 -10.90 6.14 1.73
N ARG A 129 -11.05 5.47 0.59
CA ARG A 129 -10.23 4.31 0.19
C ARG A 129 -8.90 4.78 -0.39
N PHE A 130 -8.12 5.54 0.39
CA PHE A 130 -6.81 6.05 -0.04
C PHE A 130 -5.80 4.94 -0.33
N TYR A 131 -6.08 3.72 0.10
CA TYR A 131 -5.28 2.53 -0.15
C TYR A 131 -5.67 1.79 -1.44
N ASP A 132 -6.66 2.28 -2.18
CA ASP A 132 -6.92 1.85 -3.56
C ASP A 132 -5.97 2.61 -4.49
N PRO A 133 -5.10 1.94 -5.25
CA PRO A 133 -4.08 2.61 -6.05
C PRO A 133 -4.66 3.56 -7.10
N ARG A 134 -5.87 3.29 -7.60
CA ARG A 134 -6.58 4.14 -8.57
C ARG A 134 -7.12 5.42 -7.94
N VAL A 135 -7.35 5.41 -6.63
CA VAL A 135 -7.76 6.59 -5.87
C VAL A 135 -6.52 7.41 -5.51
N LEU A 136 -5.49 6.77 -4.95
CA LEU A 136 -4.32 7.48 -4.44
C LEU A 136 -3.49 8.16 -5.53
N SER A 137 -3.30 7.48 -6.66
CA SER A 137 -2.53 8.00 -7.81
C SER A 137 -3.09 9.29 -8.40
N VAL A 138 -4.40 9.50 -8.29
CA VAL A 138 -5.08 10.71 -8.76
C VAL A 138 -5.23 11.74 -7.63
N PHE A 139 -5.54 11.28 -6.42
CA PHE A 139 -5.80 12.19 -5.29
C PHE A 139 -4.53 12.88 -4.79
N LEU A 140 -3.45 12.14 -4.55
CA LEU A 140 -2.29 12.67 -3.85
C LEU A 140 -1.56 13.80 -4.62
N PRO A 141 -1.48 13.78 -5.97
CA PRO A 141 -0.96 14.91 -6.75
C PRO A 141 -1.82 16.18 -6.67
N THR A 142 -3.10 16.07 -6.31
CA THR A 142 -3.99 17.24 -6.17
C THR A 142 -3.92 17.87 -4.77
N CYS A 143 -3.23 17.22 -3.82
CA CYS A 143 -3.08 17.73 -2.48
C CYS A 143 -2.15 18.94 -2.45
N ASP A 144 -2.48 19.90 -1.58
CA ASP A 144 -1.50 20.92 -1.19
C ASP A 144 -0.34 20.29 -0.37
N ALA A 145 0.72 21.06 -0.16
CA ALA A 145 1.90 20.57 0.56
C ALA A 145 1.60 20.12 2.00
N LEU A 146 0.60 20.73 2.66
CA LEU A 146 0.22 20.36 4.03
C LEU A 146 -0.55 19.04 4.03
N GLN A 147 -1.51 18.86 3.12
CA GLN A 147 -2.28 17.64 2.93
C GLN A 147 -1.38 16.46 2.52
N TYR A 148 -0.47 16.68 1.57
CA TYR A 148 0.50 15.69 1.12
C TYR A 148 1.38 15.20 2.29
N ARG A 149 1.96 16.14 3.04
CA ARG A 149 2.77 15.83 4.24
C ARG A 149 1.95 15.14 5.33
N ALA A 150 0.69 15.55 5.52
CA ALA A 150 -0.19 14.92 6.50
C ALA A 150 -0.48 13.46 6.13
N LEU A 151 -0.77 13.16 4.87
CA LEU A 151 -1.05 11.80 4.40
C LEU A 151 0.19 10.91 4.49
N LEU A 152 1.35 11.38 4.01
CA LEU A 152 2.62 10.64 4.16
C LEU A 152 2.96 10.42 5.63
N GLY A 153 2.85 11.46 6.46
CA GLY A 153 3.13 11.41 7.89
C GLY A 153 4.46 10.73 8.20
N PRO A 154 4.48 9.62 8.98
CA PRO A 154 5.72 8.94 9.36
C PRO A 154 6.27 8.02 8.26
N MET A 155 5.56 7.83 7.15
CA MET A 155 6.01 7.00 6.03
C MET A 155 7.07 7.76 5.22
N ARG A 156 8.10 7.05 4.80
CA ARG A 156 9.14 7.58 3.91
C ARG A 156 8.65 7.64 2.47
N ARG A 157 8.01 6.54 2.02
CA ARG A 157 7.53 6.39 0.64
C ARG A 157 6.21 5.63 0.56
N LEU A 158 5.43 5.95 -0.46
CA LEU A 158 4.28 5.18 -0.95
C LEU A 158 4.59 4.75 -2.38
N VAL A 159 4.31 3.50 -2.72
CA VAL A 159 4.42 2.99 -4.09
C VAL A 159 3.05 2.52 -4.54
N VAL A 160 2.64 3.03 -5.70
CA VAL A 160 1.30 2.85 -6.24
C VAL A 160 1.43 2.30 -7.65
N GLU A 161 0.79 1.17 -7.92
CA GLU A 161 0.72 0.62 -9.27
C GLU A 161 -0.08 1.53 -10.22
N LEU A 162 0.35 1.55 -11.47
CA LEU A 162 -0.30 2.22 -12.59
C LEU A 162 -0.40 1.22 -13.74
N ASP A 163 -1.27 1.50 -14.71
CA ASP A 163 -1.37 0.74 -15.98
C ASP A 163 -1.40 -0.78 -15.78
N GLU A 164 -2.30 -1.24 -14.90
CA GLU A 164 -2.47 -2.67 -14.56
C GLU A 164 -1.17 -3.35 -14.06
N GLY A 165 -0.33 -2.57 -13.38
CA GLY A 165 0.92 -3.03 -12.76
C GLY A 165 2.12 -3.03 -13.71
N THR A 166 2.00 -2.48 -14.92
CA THR A 166 3.15 -2.34 -15.85
C THR A 166 4.07 -1.18 -15.47
N SER A 167 3.55 -0.20 -14.74
CA SER A 167 4.26 0.98 -14.27
C SER A 167 3.90 1.27 -12.80
N TRP A 168 4.60 2.21 -12.17
CA TRP A 168 4.27 2.69 -10.82
C TRP A 168 4.63 4.14 -10.62
N ARG A 169 4.01 4.74 -9.60
CA ARG A 169 4.38 6.05 -9.06
C ARG A 169 4.88 5.92 -7.63
N VAL A 170 5.91 6.71 -7.31
CA VAL A 170 6.45 6.81 -5.95
C VAL A 170 6.13 8.20 -5.39
N PHE A 171 5.58 8.23 -4.18
CA PHE A 171 5.38 9.45 -3.40
C PHE A 171 6.27 9.41 -2.18
N GLU A 172 7.10 10.43 -1.98
CA GLU A 172 8.07 10.44 -0.87
C GLU A 172 8.15 11.77 -0.13
N GLN A 173 8.76 11.72 1.06
CA GLN A 173 9.06 12.93 1.83
C GLN A 173 10.11 13.77 1.10
N GLY A 174 9.66 14.87 0.47
CA GLY A 174 10.52 15.78 -0.31
C GLY A 174 9.91 16.27 -1.62
N GLY A 175 8.84 15.61 -2.09
CA GLY A 175 8.19 15.85 -3.38
C GLY A 175 7.95 14.53 -4.11
N GLU A 176 7.27 14.56 -5.26
CA GLU A 176 7.25 13.41 -6.17
C GLU A 176 8.65 13.18 -6.73
N SER A 177 9.19 11.97 -6.63
CA SER A 177 10.35 11.56 -7.43
C SER A 177 9.90 10.62 -8.55
N SER A 178 10.30 11.02 -9.77
CA SER A 178 10.31 10.34 -11.06
C SER A 178 9.41 9.10 -11.24
N ASP A 179 8.49 9.18 -12.21
CA ASP A 179 7.95 7.99 -12.88
C ASP A 179 9.13 7.13 -13.37
N ALA A 180 9.26 5.91 -12.85
CA ALA A 180 10.30 4.96 -13.24
C ALA A 180 9.66 3.80 -14.01
N ALA A 181 9.06 4.12 -15.15
CA ALA A 181 8.52 3.12 -16.09
C ALA A 181 9.11 3.18 -17.50
N ASP A 182 9.99 4.15 -17.80
CA ASP A 182 10.75 4.19 -19.05
C ASP A 182 12.24 3.93 -18.78
N GLN A 183 12.61 2.64 -18.89
CA GLN A 183 13.92 2.15 -19.37
C GLN A 183 13.87 0.64 -19.55
#